data_AF-A0A1B8CEM7-F1
#
_entry.id   AF-A0A1B8CEM7-F1
#
_cell.length_a   1.000
_cell.length_b   1.000
_cell.length_c   1.000
_cell.angle_alpha   90.00
_cell.angle_beta   90.00
_cell.angle_gamma   90.00
#
_symmetry.space_group_name_H-M   'P 1'
#
loop_
_entity.id
_entity.type
_entity.pdbx_description
1 polymer ?
#
loop_
_entity_poly.entity_id
_entity_poly.type
_entity_poly.pdbx_seq_one_letter_code
_entity_poly.pdbx_strand_id
1 'polypeptide(L)'
;MAAARIVETLARTGGFAPRVSRNRMLETTQFVLQVTNSLESVQPGGDGHVSAIRVRLLHSMVRNKILAMAKERDDYYSVEEFGTPINDLDSIGTISTFSAQLIWIALPAQGIYMRENEIEDYVALWRLVAYHMGTPTDVLETPASTKAIMESILDADLKPSNSSKVLAANIIQALADKAPTYPSADYLRAQARWLNGSRLSDALEIPKSSYLSVTLVLVQCIVICASSYIYRSIPILDRWKVEYMRRRLFHVLMEGKHGMKGERIKFELQYIPGFNTVTEQGEVARGLSIGKAGSRDMRNLIILGVLIIILGCMLYFWYKVALMALHWIR
;
A
#
# COMPACT_ATOMS: atom_id res chain seq x y z
N MET A 1 -2.90 -2.54 -8.39
CA MET A 1 -4.00 -3.07 -9.22
C MET A 1 -3.74 -2.82 -10.71
N ALA A 2 -2.53 -3.04 -11.20
CA ALA A 2 -2.17 -2.71 -12.59
C ALA A 2 -1.71 -3.92 -13.42
N ALA A 3 -1.47 -5.06 -12.76
CA ALA A 3 -1.20 -6.32 -13.42
C ALA A 3 -2.54 -6.97 -13.81
N ALA A 4 -2.88 -6.95 -15.11
CA ALA A 4 -4.18 -7.40 -15.61
C ALA A 4 -4.52 -8.83 -15.15
N ARG A 5 -3.56 -9.77 -15.25
CA ARG A 5 -3.75 -11.18 -14.90
C ARG A 5 -4.22 -11.39 -13.45
N ILE A 6 -3.54 -10.72 -12.51
CA ILE A 6 -3.91 -10.71 -11.09
C ILE A 6 -5.29 -10.06 -10.91
N VAL A 7 -5.50 -8.92 -11.57
CA VAL A 7 -6.76 -8.18 -11.48
C VAL A 7 -7.96 -8.98 -11.97
N GLU A 8 -7.83 -9.77 -13.03
CA GLU A 8 -8.92 -10.61 -13.54
C GLU A 8 -9.36 -11.67 -12.53
N THR A 9 -8.42 -12.24 -11.78
CA THR A 9 -8.74 -13.12 -10.64
C THR A 9 -9.47 -12.35 -9.55
N LEU A 10 -8.99 -11.15 -9.19
CA LEU A 10 -9.61 -10.34 -8.14
C LEU A 10 -11.02 -9.88 -8.52
N ALA A 11 -11.25 -9.47 -9.76
CA ALA A 11 -12.52 -8.97 -10.26
C ALA A 11 -13.65 -10.00 -10.04
N ARG A 12 -13.36 -11.28 -10.28
CA ARG A 12 -14.29 -12.42 -10.17
C ARG A 12 -14.64 -12.84 -8.75
N THR A 13 -13.96 -12.29 -7.75
CA THR A 13 -14.29 -12.56 -6.33
C THR A 13 -15.29 -11.54 -5.78
N GLY A 14 -15.52 -10.41 -6.46
CA GLY A 14 -16.39 -9.32 -5.99
C GLY A 14 -15.88 -8.54 -4.76
N GLY A 15 -14.80 -8.99 -4.11
CA GLY A 15 -14.30 -8.36 -2.87
C GLY A 15 -13.67 -6.98 -3.05
N PHE A 16 -13.62 -6.44 -4.28
CA PHE A 16 -13.23 -5.05 -4.54
C PHE A 16 -14.40 -4.16 -4.96
N ALA A 17 -15.65 -4.61 -4.77
CA ALA A 17 -16.80 -3.71 -4.90
C ALA A 17 -16.75 -2.60 -3.82
N PRO A 18 -17.26 -1.38 -4.09
CA PRO A 18 -17.07 -0.23 -3.20
C PRO A 18 -17.52 -0.47 -1.75
N ARG A 19 -18.58 -1.27 -1.57
CA ARG A 19 -19.17 -1.58 -0.26
C ARG A 19 -18.26 -2.44 0.63
N VAL A 20 -17.43 -3.30 0.03
CA VAL A 20 -16.64 -4.32 0.75
C VAL A 20 -15.13 -4.12 0.62
N SER A 21 -14.67 -3.37 -0.39
CA SER A 21 -13.25 -3.17 -0.70
C SER A 21 -12.44 -2.66 0.51
N ARG A 22 -13.02 -1.78 1.33
CA ARG A 22 -12.35 -1.30 2.55
C ARG A 22 -12.01 -2.44 3.51
N ASN A 23 -12.93 -3.37 3.74
CA ASN A 23 -12.71 -4.49 4.66
C ASN A 23 -11.66 -5.44 4.08
N ARG A 24 -11.74 -5.73 2.78
CA ARG A 24 -10.71 -6.53 2.08
C ARG A 24 -9.31 -5.90 2.14
N MET A 25 -9.22 -4.57 2.01
CA MET A 25 -7.93 -3.87 2.19
C MET A 25 -7.41 -3.98 3.63
N LEU A 26 -8.31 -3.96 4.62
CA LEU A 26 -7.92 -4.19 6.01
C LEU A 26 -7.46 -5.64 6.22
N GLU A 27 -8.10 -6.65 5.62
CA GLU A 27 -7.65 -8.04 5.68
C GLU A 27 -6.19 -8.20 5.22
N THR A 28 -5.84 -7.60 4.08
CA THR A 28 -4.45 -7.59 3.59
C THR A 28 -3.53 -6.83 4.54
N THR A 29 -4.01 -5.72 5.13
CA THR A 29 -3.23 -4.94 6.11
C THR A 29 -2.95 -5.76 7.37
N GLN A 30 -3.94 -6.52 7.88
CA GLN A 30 -3.76 -7.46 8.98
C GLN A 30 -2.68 -8.47 8.64
N PHE A 31 -2.74 -9.10 7.46
CA PHE A 31 -1.76 -10.09 7.04
C PHE A 31 -0.34 -9.53 7.11
N VAL A 32 -0.10 -8.36 6.51
CA VAL A 32 1.20 -7.67 6.52
C VAL A 32 1.65 -7.37 7.95
N LEU A 33 0.77 -6.82 8.79
CA LEU A 33 1.10 -6.55 10.19
C LEU A 33 1.46 -7.81 10.95
N GLN A 34 0.74 -8.92 10.77
CA GLN A 34 1.02 -10.18 11.45
C GLN A 34 2.36 -10.79 11.04
N VAL A 35 2.70 -10.82 9.75
CA VAL A 35 3.99 -11.39 9.30
C VAL A 35 5.20 -10.52 9.63
N THR A 36 5.00 -9.22 9.82
CA THR A 36 6.07 -8.26 10.20
C THR A 36 6.15 -7.99 11.70
N ASN A 37 5.24 -8.55 12.51
CA ASN A 37 5.08 -8.14 13.91
C ASN A 37 6.30 -8.51 14.78
N SER A 38 6.68 -9.79 14.77
CA SER A 38 7.81 -10.32 15.55
C SER A 38 8.29 -11.63 14.95
N LEU A 39 9.45 -12.11 15.42
CA LEU A 39 10.01 -13.40 15.00
C LEU A 39 9.07 -14.56 15.35
N GLU A 40 8.51 -14.54 16.56
CA GLU A 40 7.56 -15.56 17.04
C GLU A 40 6.29 -15.59 16.18
N SER A 41 5.86 -14.43 15.65
CA SER A 41 4.67 -14.33 14.82
C SER A 41 4.85 -15.02 13.46
N VAL A 42 6.03 -14.92 12.85
CA VAL A 42 6.30 -15.50 11.52
C VAL A 42 6.82 -16.94 11.59
N GLN A 43 7.28 -17.40 12.76
CA GLN A 43 7.67 -18.78 12.98
C GLN A 43 6.48 -19.76 13.02
N PRO A 44 6.70 -21.07 12.77
CA PRO A 44 5.65 -22.09 12.81
C PRO A 44 4.78 -22.01 14.07
N GLY A 45 3.48 -21.88 13.88
CA GLY A 45 2.49 -21.72 14.96
C GLY A 45 2.18 -20.28 15.36
N GLY A 46 3.01 -19.31 14.95
CA GLY A 46 2.76 -17.88 15.15
C GLY A 46 1.60 -17.32 14.33
N ASP A 47 1.09 -16.15 14.72
CA ASP A 47 -0.07 -15.52 14.07
C ASP A 47 0.17 -15.20 12.59
N GLY A 48 1.35 -14.70 12.23
CA GLY A 48 1.76 -14.44 10.85
C GLY A 48 1.89 -15.73 10.04
N HIS A 49 2.52 -16.75 10.60
CA HIS A 49 2.61 -18.07 9.98
C HIS A 49 1.24 -18.68 9.69
N VAL A 50 0.37 -18.75 10.70
CA VAL A 50 -0.99 -19.29 10.57
C VAL A 50 -1.78 -18.51 9.52
N SER A 51 -1.62 -17.18 9.48
CA SER A 51 -2.28 -16.33 8.48
C SER A 51 -1.78 -16.61 7.08
N ALA A 52 -0.46 -16.76 6.87
CA ALA A 52 0.10 -17.14 5.58
C ALA A 52 -0.43 -18.50 5.08
N ILE A 53 -0.48 -19.50 5.96
CA ILE A 53 -1.04 -20.81 5.59
C ILE A 53 -2.53 -20.70 5.23
N ARG A 54 -3.32 -19.94 5.99
CA ARG A 54 -4.74 -19.72 5.68
C ARG A 54 -4.94 -19.02 4.33
N VAL A 55 -4.16 -17.98 4.03
CA VAL A 55 -4.23 -17.29 2.74
C VAL A 55 -3.80 -18.22 1.59
N ARG A 56 -2.78 -19.07 1.78
CA ARG A 56 -2.40 -20.11 0.80
C ARG A 56 -3.54 -21.09 0.49
N LEU A 57 -4.26 -21.53 1.52
CA LEU A 57 -5.42 -22.40 1.36
C LEU A 57 -6.57 -21.66 0.67
N LEU A 58 -6.84 -20.42 1.06
CA LEU A 58 -7.82 -19.54 0.43
C LEU A 58 -7.53 -19.38 -1.07
N HIS A 59 -6.28 -19.11 -1.45
CA HIS A 59 -5.86 -19.00 -2.85
C HIS A 59 -6.11 -20.30 -3.62
N SER A 60 -5.83 -21.46 -3.02
CA SER A 60 -6.14 -22.75 -3.65
C SER A 60 -7.64 -22.95 -3.87
N MET A 61 -8.49 -22.55 -2.92
CA MET A 61 -9.95 -22.60 -3.07
C MET A 61 -10.46 -21.66 -4.17
N VAL A 62 -9.96 -20.42 -4.21
CA VAL A 62 -10.31 -19.43 -5.26
C VAL A 62 -9.92 -19.95 -6.64
N ARG A 63 -8.69 -20.45 -6.78
CA ARG A 63 -8.19 -21.03 -8.05
C ARG A 63 -9.07 -22.17 -8.52
N ASN A 64 -9.37 -23.13 -7.64
CA ASN A 64 -10.21 -24.27 -7.99
C ASN A 64 -11.62 -23.83 -8.42
N LYS A 65 -12.21 -22.88 -7.68
CA LYS A 65 -13.55 -22.37 -8.00
C LYS A 65 -13.61 -21.66 -9.34
N ILE A 66 -12.64 -20.77 -9.64
CA ILE A 66 -12.60 -20.05 -10.92
C ILE A 66 -12.40 -21.04 -12.09
N LEU A 67 -11.50 -22.02 -11.95
CA LEU A 67 -11.28 -23.03 -13.00
C LEU A 67 -12.51 -23.92 -13.22
N ALA A 68 -13.23 -24.29 -12.16
CA ALA A 68 -14.48 -25.03 -12.30
C ALA A 68 -15.54 -24.22 -13.06
N MET A 69 -15.68 -22.94 -12.75
CA MET A 69 -16.62 -22.05 -13.43
C MET A 69 -16.24 -21.76 -14.89
N ALA A 70 -14.94 -21.64 -15.19
CA ALA A 70 -14.45 -21.48 -16.56
C ALA A 70 -14.77 -22.70 -17.44
N LYS A 71 -14.86 -23.91 -16.86
CA LYS A 71 -15.32 -25.10 -17.58
C LYS A 71 -16.83 -25.11 -17.84
N GLU A 72 -17.61 -24.42 -17.01
CA GLU A 72 -19.06 -24.30 -17.18
C GLU A 72 -19.43 -23.22 -18.20
N ARG A 73 -18.62 -22.15 -18.32
CA ARG A 73 -18.79 -21.07 -19.28
C ARG A 73 -17.45 -20.55 -19.79
N ASP A 74 -17.21 -20.74 -21.09
CA ASP A 74 -15.95 -20.36 -21.74
C ASP A 74 -15.66 -18.85 -21.70
N ASP A 75 -16.70 -18.01 -21.64
CA ASP A 75 -16.58 -16.55 -21.53
C ASP A 75 -16.31 -16.06 -20.09
N TYR A 76 -16.35 -16.95 -19.09
CA TYR A 76 -16.17 -16.56 -17.70
C TYR A 76 -14.73 -16.18 -17.38
N TYR A 77 -13.73 -16.98 -17.75
CA TYR A 77 -12.31 -16.71 -17.48
C TYR A 77 -11.42 -17.40 -18.51
N SER A 78 -10.61 -16.62 -19.24
CA SER A 78 -9.67 -17.16 -20.22
C SER A 78 -8.36 -17.60 -19.54
N VAL A 79 -8.19 -18.92 -19.39
CA VAL A 79 -6.93 -19.51 -18.91
C VAL A 79 -5.82 -19.33 -19.96
N GLU A 80 -6.16 -19.27 -21.25
CA GLU A 80 -5.21 -19.02 -22.33
C GLU A 80 -4.60 -17.61 -22.22
N GLU A 81 -5.43 -16.60 -21.97
CA GLU A 81 -4.99 -15.20 -21.89
C GLU A 81 -4.33 -14.86 -20.55
N PHE A 82 -4.92 -15.32 -19.44
CA PHE A 82 -4.49 -14.90 -18.10
C PHE A 82 -3.65 -15.95 -17.37
N GLY A 83 -3.56 -17.17 -17.90
CA GLY A 83 -2.97 -18.32 -17.24
C GLY A 83 -3.88 -18.91 -16.16
N THR A 84 -3.38 -19.89 -15.42
CA THR A 84 -4.08 -20.41 -14.24
C THR A 84 -4.19 -19.30 -13.18
N PRO A 85 -5.36 -19.07 -12.55
CA PRO A 85 -5.50 -18.04 -11.53
C PRO A 85 -4.52 -18.24 -10.37
N ILE A 86 -3.86 -17.18 -9.92
CA ILE A 86 -2.92 -17.23 -8.80
C ILE A 86 -1.79 -18.24 -9.11
N ASN A 87 -1.27 -18.22 -10.34
CA ASN A 87 -0.11 -19.04 -10.69
C ASN A 87 1.16 -18.53 -9.98
N ASP A 88 2.28 -19.20 -10.21
CA ASP A 88 3.56 -18.83 -9.58
C ASP A 88 4.00 -17.41 -9.92
N LEU A 89 3.84 -16.98 -11.18
CA LEU A 89 4.20 -15.63 -11.60
C LEU A 89 3.30 -14.57 -10.94
N ASP A 90 1.98 -14.80 -10.87
CA ASP A 90 1.05 -13.93 -10.14
C ASP A 90 1.44 -13.82 -8.66
N SER A 91 1.85 -14.95 -8.07
CA SER A 91 2.24 -15.04 -6.66
C SER A 91 3.56 -14.30 -6.40
N ILE A 92 4.55 -14.46 -7.27
CA ILE A 92 5.83 -13.72 -7.23
C ILE A 92 5.56 -12.22 -7.39
N GLY A 93 4.73 -11.82 -8.34
CA GLY A 93 4.38 -10.41 -8.56
C GLY A 93 3.67 -9.78 -7.35
N THR A 94 2.79 -10.54 -6.70
CA THR A 94 2.12 -10.11 -5.47
C THR A 94 3.10 -9.98 -4.31
N ILE A 95 3.97 -10.97 -4.09
CA ILE A 95 5.03 -10.90 -3.07
C ILE A 95 5.95 -9.71 -3.33
N SER A 96 6.39 -9.51 -4.59
CA SER A 96 7.24 -8.40 -5.03
C SER A 96 6.62 -7.03 -4.72
N THR A 97 5.28 -6.90 -4.77
CA THR A 97 4.58 -5.66 -4.40
C THR A 97 4.78 -5.30 -2.92
N PHE A 98 4.85 -6.29 -2.03
CA PHE A 98 5.05 -6.05 -0.59
C PHE A 98 6.52 -6.09 -0.17
N SER A 99 7.39 -6.74 -0.95
CA SER A 99 8.82 -6.82 -0.70
C SER A 99 9.59 -5.77 -1.52
N ALA A 100 9.90 -6.11 -2.77
CA ALA A 100 10.77 -5.35 -3.66
C ALA A 100 10.30 -3.92 -3.95
N GLN A 101 9.03 -3.76 -4.34
CA GLN A 101 8.49 -2.46 -4.72
C GLN A 101 8.46 -1.50 -3.54
N LEU A 102 8.34 -1.99 -2.30
CA LEU A 102 8.48 -1.14 -1.12
C LEU A 102 9.89 -0.53 -1.04
N ILE A 103 10.92 -1.36 -1.20
CA ILE A 103 12.33 -0.99 -1.10
C ILE A 103 12.74 -0.01 -2.20
N TRP A 104 12.42 -0.33 -3.46
CA TRP A 104 13.00 0.37 -4.62
C TRP A 104 12.04 1.35 -5.31
N ILE A 105 10.76 1.40 -4.93
CA ILE A 105 9.79 2.33 -5.53
C ILE A 105 9.11 3.17 -4.46
N ALA A 106 8.37 2.55 -3.53
CA ALA A 106 7.46 3.29 -2.64
C ALA A 106 8.19 4.10 -1.55
N LEU A 107 9.27 3.59 -0.95
CA LEU A 107 10.08 4.35 0.00
C LEU A 107 10.89 5.47 -0.71
N PRO A 108 11.58 5.22 -1.84
CA PRO A 108 12.25 6.27 -2.61
C PRO A 108 11.32 7.39 -3.09
N ALA A 109 10.09 7.06 -3.50
CA ALA A 109 9.08 8.06 -3.86
C ALA A 109 8.71 9.01 -2.69
N GLN A 110 9.02 8.61 -1.45
CA GLN A 110 8.84 9.41 -0.25
C GLN A 110 10.17 10.00 0.28
N GLY A 111 11.27 9.84 -0.47
CA GLY A 111 12.60 10.31 -0.10
C GLY A 111 13.31 9.44 0.96
N ILE A 112 12.87 8.19 1.15
CA ILE A 112 13.41 7.27 2.16
C ILE A 112 14.20 6.15 1.47
N TYR A 113 15.44 5.95 1.91
CA TYR A 113 16.33 4.92 1.38
C TYR A 113 16.82 4.00 2.50
N MET A 114 16.56 2.70 2.34
CA MET A 114 16.99 1.66 3.27
C MET A 114 18.51 1.43 3.17
N ARG A 115 19.12 0.99 4.27
CA ARG A 115 20.51 0.50 4.32
C ARG A 115 20.60 -0.89 3.72
N GLU A 116 21.79 -1.26 3.26
CA GLU A 116 22.05 -2.60 2.70
C GLU A 116 21.61 -3.72 3.65
N ASN A 117 21.99 -3.65 4.92
CA ASN A 117 21.57 -4.63 5.92
C ASN A 117 20.04 -4.66 6.16
N GLU A 118 19.39 -3.50 6.15
CA GLU A 118 17.91 -3.43 6.26
C GLU A 118 17.24 -4.08 5.04
N ILE A 119 17.83 -3.94 3.85
CA ILE A 119 17.34 -4.55 2.62
C ILE A 119 17.50 -6.07 2.69
N GLU A 120 18.68 -6.56 3.09
CA GLU A 120 18.94 -7.99 3.27
C GLU A 120 17.95 -8.63 4.25
N ASP A 121 17.77 -8.03 5.42
CA ASP A 121 16.83 -8.52 6.45
C ASP A 121 15.38 -8.53 5.94
N TYR A 122 14.96 -7.48 5.24
CA TYR A 122 13.59 -7.36 4.74
C TYR A 122 13.32 -8.35 3.60
N VAL A 123 14.28 -8.55 2.70
CA VAL A 123 14.20 -9.56 1.64
C VAL A 123 14.15 -10.97 2.25
N ALA A 124 14.98 -11.26 3.26
CA ALA A 124 14.96 -12.54 3.95
C ALA A 124 13.60 -12.84 4.62
N LEU A 125 13.00 -11.84 5.29
CA LEU A 125 11.66 -11.96 5.85
C LEU A 125 10.63 -12.31 4.77
N TRP A 126 10.62 -11.59 3.65
CA TRP A 126 9.64 -11.83 2.59
C TRP A 126 9.90 -13.11 1.80
N ARG A 127 11.14 -13.59 1.74
CA ARG A 127 11.46 -14.93 1.22
C ARG A 127 10.85 -16.01 2.10
N LEU A 128 10.88 -15.86 3.43
CA LEU A 128 10.20 -16.76 4.36
C LEU A 128 8.67 -16.70 4.20
N VAL A 129 8.10 -15.50 4.09
CA VAL A 129 6.65 -15.34 3.84
C VAL A 129 6.25 -15.99 2.51
N ALA A 130 7.04 -15.82 1.45
CA ALA A 130 6.83 -16.47 0.15
C ALA A 130 6.83 -18.00 0.30
N TYR A 131 7.77 -18.57 1.06
CA TYR A 131 7.81 -20.00 1.37
C TYR A 131 6.52 -20.48 2.05
N HIS A 132 6.05 -19.79 3.09
CA HIS A 132 4.80 -20.14 3.78
C HIS A 132 3.59 -20.05 2.84
N MET A 133 3.54 -19.03 2.00
CA MET A 133 2.50 -18.81 1.00
C MET A 133 2.56 -19.81 -0.17
N GLY A 134 3.63 -20.59 -0.29
CA GLY A 134 3.83 -21.55 -1.39
C GLY A 134 4.23 -20.88 -2.71
N THR A 135 4.86 -19.71 -2.65
CA THR A 135 5.42 -18.99 -3.81
C THR A 135 6.88 -19.40 -4.02
N PRO A 136 7.38 -19.51 -5.27
CA PRO A 136 8.80 -19.75 -5.54
C PRO A 136 9.69 -18.72 -4.82
N THR A 137 10.83 -19.18 -4.30
CA THR A 137 11.68 -18.39 -3.38
C THR A 137 13.09 -18.15 -3.88
N ASP A 138 13.48 -18.84 -4.95
CA ASP A 138 14.74 -18.68 -5.68
C ASP A 138 14.91 -17.26 -6.22
N VAL A 139 13.84 -16.70 -6.79
CA VAL A 139 13.86 -15.31 -7.27
C VAL A 139 14.07 -14.28 -6.15
N LEU A 140 13.80 -14.65 -4.89
CA LEU A 140 13.99 -13.82 -3.71
C LEU A 140 15.27 -14.16 -2.92
N GLU A 141 16.20 -14.93 -3.51
CA GLU A 141 17.38 -15.41 -2.80
C GLU A 141 18.31 -14.29 -2.32
N THR A 142 18.46 -13.23 -3.13
CA THR A 142 19.29 -12.06 -2.81
C THR A 142 18.53 -10.77 -3.09
N PRO A 143 18.95 -9.62 -2.52
CA PRO A 143 18.43 -8.32 -2.93
C PRO A 143 18.53 -8.06 -4.44
N ALA A 144 19.63 -8.48 -5.07
CA ALA A 144 19.85 -8.31 -6.50
C ALA A 144 18.85 -9.12 -7.34
N SER A 145 18.65 -10.41 -7.03
CA SER A 145 17.67 -11.26 -7.73
C SER A 145 16.23 -10.75 -7.50
N THR A 146 15.93 -10.32 -6.26
CA THR A 146 14.63 -9.77 -5.87
C THR A 146 14.30 -8.50 -6.65
N LYS A 147 15.30 -7.63 -6.85
CA LYS A 147 15.15 -6.43 -7.67
C LYS A 147 14.98 -6.76 -9.15
N ALA A 148 15.79 -7.69 -9.68
CA ALA A 148 15.71 -8.09 -11.08
C ALA A 148 14.34 -8.68 -11.44
N ILE A 149 13.77 -9.55 -10.60
CA ILE A 149 12.44 -10.13 -10.85
C ILE A 149 11.34 -9.06 -10.75
N MET A 150 11.47 -8.10 -9.84
CA MET A 150 10.54 -6.96 -9.75
C MET A 150 10.55 -6.16 -11.06
N GLU A 151 11.73 -5.76 -11.55
CA GLU A 151 11.86 -5.01 -12.80
C GLU A 151 11.29 -5.79 -13.99
N SER A 152 11.58 -7.10 -14.07
CA SER A 152 11.06 -7.98 -15.12
C SER A 152 9.53 -8.07 -15.11
N ILE A 153 8.92 -8.22 -13.93
CA ILE A 153 7.45 -8.30 -13.80
C ILE A 153 6.81 -6.94 -14.14
N LEU A 154 7.42 -5.84 -13.71
CA LEU A 154 6.91 -4.51 -14.03
C LEU A 154 6.95 -4.23 -15.54
N ASP A 155 7.97 -4.70 -16.25
CA ASP A 155 8.02 -4.57 -17.71
C ASP A 155 7.01 -5.49 -18.41
N ALA A 156 6.93 -6.75 -17.98
CA ALA A 156 6.11 -7.77 -18.64
C ALA A 156 4.60 -7.59 -18.40
N ASP A 157 4.20 -7.35 -17.14
CA ASP A 157 2.81 -7.52 -16.67
C ASP A 157 2.11 -6.21 -16.28
N LEU A 158 2.80 -5.06 -16.22
CA LEU A 158 2.19 -3.78 -15.84
C LEU A 158 1.38 -3.15 -16.98
N LYS A 159 0.31 -3.85 -17.39
CA LYS A 159 -0.61 -3.49 -18.46
C LYS A 159 -2.03 -3.40 -17.90
N PRO A 160 -2.49 -2.20 -17.48
CA PRO A 160 -3.82 -2.04 -16.89
C PRO A 160 -4.96 -2.48 -17.84
N SER A 161 -5.85 -3.32 -17.33
CA SER A 161 -7.12 -3.70 -17.98
C SER A 161 -8.28 -2.77 -17.60
N ASN A 162 -9.46 -2.94 -18.21
CA ASN A 162 -10.66 -2.22 -17.77
C ASN A 162 -11.02 -2.55 -16.31
N SER A 163 -10.90 -3.81 -15.91
CA SER A 163 -11.03 -4.24 -14.51
C SER A 163 -10.03 -3.51 -13.59
N SER A 164 -8.82 -3.21 -14.08
CA SER A 164 -7.79 -2.51 -13.30
C SER A 164 -8.22 -1.09 -12.95
N LYS A 165 -8.83 -0.39 -13.91
CA LYS A 165 -9.40 0.96 -13.74
C LYS A 165 -10.54 0.95 -12.72
N VAL A 166 -11.47 -0.01 -12.85
CA VAL A 166 -12.60 -0.19 -11.92
C VAL A 166 -12.10 -0.43 -10.51
N LEU A 167 -11.17 -1.36 -10.31
CA LEU A 167 -10.62 -1.68 -8.99
C LEU A 167 -9.90 -0.47 -8.38
N ALA A 168 -9.11 0.26 -9.16
CA ALA A 168 -8.42 1.46 -8.69
C ALA A 168 -9.42 2.54 -8.22
N ALA A 169 -10.47 2.79 -8.99
CA ALA A 169 -11.53 3.74 -8.64
C ALA A 169 -12.27 3.31 -7.36
N ASN A 170 -12.64 2.03 -7.26
CA ASN A 170 -13.36 1.49 -6.10
C ASN A 170 -12.52 1.56 -4.82
N ILE A 171 -11.21 1.35 -4.88
CA ILE A 171 -10.32 1.49 -3.71
C ILE A 171 -10.31 2.93 -3.21
N ILE A 172 -10.17 3.92 -4.12
CA ILE A 172 -10.21 5.34 -3.73
C ILE A 172 -11.56 5.67 -3.09
N GLN A 173 -12.67 5.23 -3.69
CA GLN A 173 -14.02 5.47 -3.17
C GLN A 173 -14.25 4.81 -1.81
N ALA A 174 -13.81 3.56 -1.63
CA ALA A 174 -14.01 2.81 -0.40
C ALA A 174 -13.21 3.37 0.79
N LEU A 175 -12.11 4.08 0.52
CA LEU A 175 -11.25 4.68 1.54
C LEU A 175 -11.56 6.17 1.80
N ALA A 176 -12.11 6.88 0.81
CA ALA A 176 -12.41 8.30 0.91
C ALA A 176 -13.39 8.61 2.07
N ASP A 177 -13.03 9.61 2.87
CA ASP A 177 -13.81 10.08 4.02
C ASP A 177 -14.17 8.98 5.03
N LYS A 178 -13.36 7.90 5.07
CA LYS A 178 -13.52 6.81 6.03
C LYS A 178 -12.43 6.81 7.09
N ALA A 179 -12.80 6.32 8.27
CA ALA A 179 -11.89 6.09 9.37
C ALA A 179 -10.74 5.10 8.98
N PRO A 180 -9.55 5.19 9.60
CA PRO A 180 -9.24 5.99 10.80
C PRO A 180 -8.73 7.40 10.51
N THR A 181 -8.33 7.71 9.27
CA THR A 181 -7.69 8.99 8.95
C THR A 181 -8.54 9.92 8.09
N TYR A 182 -9.72 9.49 7.63
CA TYR A 182 -10.68 10.28 6.86
C TYR A 182 -10.04 11.08 5.71
N PRO A 183 -9.17 10.49 4.86
CA PRO A 183 -8.56 11.22 3.76
C PRO A 183 -9.61 11.55 2.69
N SER A 184 -9.52 12.71 2.05
CA SER A 184 -10.42 12.99 0.92
C SER A 184 -10.08 12.13 -0.30
N ALA A 185 -11.04 12.02 -1.22
CA ALA A 185 -10.78 11.40 -2.52
C ALA A 185 -9.69 12.14 -3.31
N ASP A 186 -9.64 13.47 -3.24
CA ASP A 186 -8.64 14.29 -3.95
C ASP A 186 -7.22 14.02 -3.41
N TYR A 187 -7.09 13.88 -2.09
CA TYR A 187 -5.85 13.52 -1.42
C TYR A 187 -5.40 12.09 -1.75
N LEU A 188 -6.33 11.13 -1.74
CA LEU A 188 -6.04 9.74 -2.11
C LEU A 188 -5.57 9.63 -3.57
N ARG A 189 -6.19 10.37 -4.50
CA ARG A 189 -5.73 10.47 -5.89
C ARG A 189 -4.33 11.07 -5.98
N ALA A 190 -4.06 12.14 -5.22
CA ALA A 190 -2.75 12.80 -5.23
C ALA A 190 -1.68 11.83 -4.75
N GLN A 191 -1.97 11.08 -3.68
CA GLN A 191 -1.07 10.07 -3.13
C GLN A 191 -0.86 8.90 -4.10
N ALA A 192 -1.93 8.39 -4.72
CA ALA A 192 -1.81 7.34 -5.72
C ALA A 192 -0.97 7.77 -6.91
N ARG A 193 -1.16 8.99 -7.42
CA ARG A 193 -0.37 9.55 -8.52
C ARG A 193 1.09 9.81 -8.14
N TRP A 194 1.34 10.25 -6.91
CA TRP A 194 2.69 10.45 -6.39
C TRP A 194 3.47 9.14 -6.31
N LEU A 195 2.86 8.09 -5.77
CA LEU A 195 3.53 6.80 -5.55
C LEU A 195 3.64 5.96 -6.83
N ASN A 196 2.64 6.00 -7.71
CA ASN A 196 2.62 5.19 -8.94
C ASN A 196 3.22 5.90 -10.16
N GLY A 197 3.45 7.21 -10.08
CA GLY A 197 3.82 8.04 -11.21
C GLY A 197 2.64 8.38 -12.14
N SER A 198 2.84 9.37 -13.01
CA SER A 198 1.81 9.89 -13.92
C SER A 198 1.36 8.86 -14.95
N ARG A 199 2.31 8.21 -15.64
CA ARG A 199 2.02 7.27 -16.72
C ARG A 199 1.10 6.13 -16.28
N LEU A 200 1.44 5.45 -15.18
CA LEU A 200 0.62 4.35 -14.67
C LEU A 200 -0.75 4.84 -14.19
N SER A 201 -0.78 5.98 -13.51
CA SER A 201 -2.02 6.56 -13.02
C SER A 201 -2.96 7.00 -14.14
N ASP A 202 -2.42 7.52 -15.24
CA ASP A 202 -3.19 7.88 -16.43
C ASP A 202 -3.74 6.62 -17.11
N ALA A 203 -2.95 5.54 -17.21
CA ALA A 203 -3.42 4.25 -17.72
C ALA A 203 -4.51 3.60 -16.84
N LEU A 204 -4.49 3.86 -15.53
CA LEU A 204 -5.54 3.47 -14.58
C LEU A 204 -6.73 4.45 -14.54
N GLU A 205 -6.71 5.52 -15.34
CA GLU A 205 -7.71 6.58 -15.34
C GLU A 205 -7.93 7.24 -13.97
N ILE A 206 -6.89 7.30 -13.13
CA ILE A 206 -6.93 8.01 -11.86
C ILE A 206 -6.93 9.51 -12.16
N PRO A 207 -8.00 10.27 -11.80
CA PRO A 207 -8.08 11.68 -12.12
C PRO A 207 -6.93 12.47 -11.49
N LYS A 208 -6.50 13.54 -12.17
CA LYS A 208 -5.55 14.51 -11.60
C LYS A 208 -6.18 15.18 -10.38
N SER A 209 -5.35 15.45 -9.37
CA SER A 209 -5.76 16.11 -8.13
C SER A 209 -5.45 17.60 -8.16
N SER A 210 -6.05 18.33 -7.22
CA SER A 210 -5.69 19.74 -7.01
C SER A 210 -4.23 19.91 -6.60
N TYR A 211 -3.64 21.06 -6.95
CA TYR A 211 -2.28 21.40 -6.51
C TYR A 211 -2.16 21.41 -4.99
N LEU A 212 -3.22 21.83 -4.27
CA LEU A 212 -3.25 21.77 -2.82
C LEU A 212 -3.04 20.33 -2.33
N SER A 213 -3.80 19.35 -2.82
CA SER A 213 -3.64 17.96 -2.40
C SER A 213 -2.26 17.40 -2.73
N VAL A 214 -1.68 17.78 -3.87
CA VAL A 214 -0.28 17.44 -4.22
C VAL A 214 0.70 18.03 -3.20
N THR A 215 0.54 19.31 -2.84
CA THR A 215 1.36 19.96 -1.80
C THR A 215 1.18 19.26 -0.45
N LEU A 216 -0.02 18.85 -0.07
CA LEU A 216 -0.27 18.14 1.19
C LEU A 216 0.39 16.76 1.22
N VAL A 217 0.46 16.06 0.08
CA VAL A 217 1.20 14.80 -0.05
C VAL A 217 2.71 15.05 0.07
N LEU A 218 3.24 16.10 -0.57
CA LEU A 218 4.64 16.50 -0.42
C LEU A 218 4.99 16.81 1.04
N VAL A 219 4.16 17.58 1.74
CA VAL A 219 4.32 17.89 3.17
C VAL A 219 4.36 16.60 3.99
N GLN A 220 3.46 15.65 3.72
CA GLN A 220 3.50 14.35 4.37
C GLN A 220 4.84 13.64 4.13
N CYS A 221 5.31 13.59 2.88
CA CYS A 221 6.56 12.92 2.54
C CYS A 221 7.75 13.57 3.26
N ILE A 222 7.83 14.91 3.28
CA ILE A 222 8.86 15.65 4.02
C ILE A 222 8.83 15.29 5.51
N VAL A 223 7.65 15.29 6.14
CA VAL A 223 7.52 14.96 7.56
C VAL A 223 7.95 13.52 7.85
N ILE A 224 7.50 12.56 7.03
CA ILE A 224 7.87 11.16 7.21
C ILE A 224 9.38 11.00 7.00
N CYS A 225 9.93 11.52 5.91
CA CYS A 225 11.35 11.49 5.58
C CYS A 225 12.20 12.08 6.71
N ALA A 226 11.92 13.33 7.11
CA ALA A 226 12.64 13.99 8.19
C ALA A 226 12.55 13.19 9.49
N SER A 227 11.35 12.70 9.84
CA SER A 227 11.19 11.87 11.04
C SER A 227 12.02 10.59 10.96
N SER A 228 12.00 9.87 9.84
CA SER A 228 12.74 8.63 9.64
C SER A 228 14.24 8.83 9.83
N TYR A 229 14.81 9.89 9.23
CA TYR A 229 16.24 10.16 9.36
C TYR A 229 16.63 10.69 10.75
N ILE A 230 15.77 11.47 11.41
CA ILE A 230 16.00 11.90 12.80
C ILE A 230 16.02 10.70 13.74
N TYR A 231 15.01 9.83 13.69
CA TYR A 231 14.94 8.63 14.53
C TYR A 231 16.12 7.70 14.25
N ARG A 232 16.41 7.42 12.97
CA ARG A 232 17.53 6.58 12.55
C ARG A 232 18.91 7.09 13.01
N SER A 233 19.07 8.40 13.18
CA SER A 233 20.34 8.98 13.63
C SER A 233 20.62 8.75 15.13
N ILE A 234 19.60 8.37 15.91
CA ILE A 234 19.68 8.23 17.35
C ILE A 234 19.18 6.81 17.76
N PRO A 235 20.08 5.83 17.99
CA PRO A 235 19.69 4.42 18.15
C PRO A 235 18.63 4.13 19.23
N ILE A 236 18.62 4.91 20.33
CA ILE A 236 17.63 4.72 21.39
C ILE A 236 16.24 5.20 20.96
N LEU A 237 16.17 6.31 20.21
CA LEU A 237 14.92 6.83 19.66
C LEU A 237 14.41 5.95 18.53
N ASP A 238 15.31 5.40 17.71
CA ASP A 238 14.97 4.45 16.65
C ASP A 238 14.27 3.20 17.21
N ARG A 239 14.91 2.53 18.18
CA ARG A 239 14.33 1.35 18.85
C ARG A 239 12.99 1.65 19.51
N TRP A 240 12.90 2.77 20.23
CA TRP A 240 11.65 3.21 20.84
C TRP A 240 10.56 3.45 19.79
N LYS A 241 10.90 4.13 18.69
CA LYS A 241 9.96 4.46 17.62
C LYS A 241 9.43 3.22 16.92
N VAL A 242 10.31 2.25 16.61
CA VAL A 242 9.94 0.96 16.02
C VAL A 242 8.95 0.24 16.93
N GLU A 243 9.28 0.09 18.22
CA GLU A 243 8.42 -0.62 19.18
C GLU A 243 7.07 0.10 19.39
N TYR A 244 7.10 1.43 19.50
CA TYR A 244 5.90 2.24 19.62
C TYR A 244 5.00 2.13 18.39
N MET A 245 5.58 2.23 17.18
CA MET A 245 4.81 2.16 15.94
C MET A 245 4.25 0.77 15.71
N ARG A 246 5.00 -0.30 16.01
CA ARG A 246 4.54 -1.69 15.97
C ARG A 246 3.27 -1.85 16.80
N ARG A 247 3.31 -1.48 18.08
CA ARG A 247 2.15 -1.55 18.99
C ARG A 247 1.00 -0.67 18.54
N ARG A 248 1.28 0.59 18.16
CA ARG A 248 0.24 1.55 17.80
C ARG A 248 -0.47 1.18 16.50
N LEU A 249 0.25 0.75 15.47
CA LEU A 249 -0.36 0.32 14.20
C LEU A 249 -1.22 -0.91 14.40
N PHE A 250 -0.72 -1.91 15.14
CA PHE A 250 -1.49 -3.08 15.49
C PHE A 250 -2.75 -2.69 16.26
N HIS A 251 -2.63 -1.90 17.33
CA HIS A 251 -3.78 -1.47 18.12
C HIS A 251 -4.82 -0.69 17.29
N VAL A 252 -4.40 0.31 16.51
CA VAL A 252 -5.34 1.15 15.74
C VAL A 252 -6.07 0.36 14.65
N LEU A 253 -5.37 -0.53 13.95
CA LEU A 253 -5.88 -1.21 12.76
C LEU A 253 -6.53 -2.57 13.09
N MET A 254 -6.07 -3.26 14.13
CA MET A 254 -6.60 -4.55 14.56
C MET A 254 -7.63 -4.40 15.67
N GLU A 255 -7.28 -3.71 16.76
CA GLU A 255 -8.09 -3.68 17.99
C GLU A 255 -9.04 -2.48 18.05
N GLY A 256 -8.71 -1.41 17.32
CA GLY A 256 -9.44 -0.15 17.37
C GLY A 256 -10.86 -0.26 16.83
N LYS A 257 -11.75 0.59 17.36
CA LYS A 257 -13.17 0.72 16.97
C LYS A 257 -13.39 0.85 15.45
N HIS A 258 -12.43 1.44 14.76
CA HIS A 258 -12.45 1.72 13.32
C HIS A 258 -11.58 0.75 12.48
N GLY A 259 -10.84 -0.13 13.15
CA GLY A 259 -10.09 -1.23 12.56
C GLY A 259 -10.96 -2.49 12.48
N MET A 260 -10.42 -3.62 12.93
CA MET A 260 -11.12 -4.92 12.98
C MET A 260 -11.82 -5.22 14.30
N LYS A 261 -11.88 -4.26 15.23
CA LYS A 261 -12.58 -4.40 16.52
C LYS A 261 -12.08 -5.59 17.37
N GLY A 262 -10.83 -5.99 17.20
CA GLY A 262 -10.23 -7.14 17.90
C GLY A 262 -10.58 -8.50 17.31
N GLU A 263 -11.46 -8.57 16.31
CA GLU A 263 -11.74 -9.82 15.60
C GLU A 263 -10.58 -10.09 14.63
N ARG A 264 -9.76 -11.08 14.96
CA ARG A 264 -8.71 -11.56 14.04
C ARG A 264 -9.38 -12.29 12.89
N ILE A 265 -9.24 -11.76 11.67
CA ILE A 265 -9.83 -12.38 10.49
C ILE A 265 -9.12 -13.71 10.26
N LYS A 266 -9.92 -14.77 10.07
CA LYS A 266 -9.45 -16.15 9.85
C LYS A 266 -9.24 -16.48 8.38
N PHE A 267 -9.30 -15.48 7.50
CA PHE A 267 -9.15 -15.59 6.04
C PHE A 267 -10.04 -16.70 5.45
N GLU A 268 -11.28 -16.81 5.94
CA GLU A 268 -12.28 -17.71 5.38
C GLU A 268 -12.67 -17.27 3.96
N LEU A 269 -13.17 -18.19 3.13
CA LEU A 269 -13.62 -17.88 1.77
C LEU A 269 -14.95 -17.08 1.80
N GLN A 270 -14.86 -15.80 2.13
CA GLN A 270 -16.01 -14.89 2.20
C GLN A 270 -16.40 -14.34 0.82
N TYR A 271 -15.41 -14.09 -0.03
CA TYR A 271 -15.59 -13.55 -1.39
C TYR A 271 -15.55 -14.69 -2.41
N ILE A 272 -16.69 -15.39 -2.56
CA ILE A 272 -16.80 -16.60 -3.38
C ILE A 272 -17.02 -16.22 -4.85
N PRO A 273 -16.18 -16.69 -5.79
CA PRO A 273 -16.42 -16.50 -7.21
C PRO A 273 -17.77 -17.06 -7.66
N GLY A 274 -18.48 -16.26 -8.46
CA GLY A 274 -19.81 -16.56 -8.98
C GLY A 274 -20.05 -15.83 -10.31
N PHE A 275 -21.02 -16.28 -11.11
CA PHE A 275 -21.28 -15.72 -12.44
C PHE A 275 -21.76 -14.26 -12.37
N ASN A 276 -22.47 -13.91 -11.29
CA ASN A 276 -22.92 -12.55 -11.01
C ASN A 276 -21.99 -11.82 -10.01
N THR A 277 -20.86 -12.43 -9.63
CA THR A 277 -19.92 -11.90 -8.65
C THR A 277 -18.75 -11.20 -9.34
N VAL A 278 -19.05 -10.28 -10.25
CA VAL A 278 -18.02 -9.41 -10.85
C VAL A 278 -17.96 -8.12 -10.04
N THR A 279 -16.75 -7.60 -9.81
CA THR A 279 -16.56 -6.33 -9.13
C THR A 279 -17.20 -5.21 -9.95
N GLU A 280 -18.34 -4.72 -9.48
CA GLU A 280 -19.08 -3.61 -10.10
C GLU A 280 -18.34 -2.29 -9.92
N GLN A 281 -18.50 -1.39 -10.89
CA GLN A 281 -17.97 -0.04 -10.83
C GLN A 281 -18.79 0.83 -9.87
N GLY A 282 -18.11 1.47 -8.92
CA GLY A 282 -18.74 2.45 -8.04
C GLY A 282 -18.82 3.86 -8.63
N GLU A 283 -19.67 4.70 -8.03
CA GLU A 283 -19.79 6.11 -8.42
C GLU A 283 -18.49 6.89 -8.22
N VAL A 284 -18.05 7.60 -9.26
CA VAL A 284 -16.87 8.45 -9.19
C VAL A 284 -17.22 9.73 -8.43
N ALA A 285 -16.78 9.84 -7.17
CA ALA A 285 -16.92 11.07 -6.39
C ALA A 285 -16.10 12.21 -7.03
N ARG A 286 -16.72 13.00 -7.90
CA ARG A 286 -16.11 14.18 -8.55
C ARG A 286 -16.31 15.39 -7.64
N GLY A 287 -15.27 15.76 -6.90
CA GLY A 287 -15.30 16.99 -6.12
C GLY A 287 -14.00 17.21 -5.34
N LEU A 288 -13.59 18.49 -5.25
CA LEU A 288 -12.69 18.98 -4.21
C LEU A 288 -13.42 18.84 -2.88
N SER A 289 -13.10 17.83 -2.08
CA SER A 289 -13.37 17.90 -0.64
C SER A 289 -12.03 18.09 0.04
N ILE A 290 -11.77 19.28 0.59
CA ILE A 290 -10.84 19.32 1.73
C ILE A 290 -11.52 18.46 2.79
N GLY A 291 -10.87 17.37 3.22
CA GLY A 291 -11.48 16.42 4.14
C GLY A 291 -12.03 17.11 5.39
N LYS A 292 -13.07 16.55 5.99
CA LYS A 292 -13.72 17.06 7.22
C LYS A 292 -12.72 17.38 8.34
N ALA A 293 -13.12 18.18 9.34
CA ALA A 293 -12.29 18.45 10.52
C ALA A 293 -11.76 17.13 11.13
N GLY A 294 -10.44 17.03 11.32
CA GLY A 294 -9.75 15.80 11.77
C GLY A 294 -9.29 14.85 10.66
N SER A 295 -9.53 15.19 9.38
CA SER A 295 -8.97 14.46 8.23
C SER A 295 -7.46 14.52 8.16
N ARG A 296 -6.87 13.52 7.47
CA ARG A 296 -5.44 13.46 7.16
C ARG A 296 -4.96 14.73 6.44
N ASP A 297 -5.79 15.21 5.53
CA ASP A 297 -5.53 16.37 4.68
C ASP A 297 -5.51 17.64 5.52
N MET A 298 -6.49 17.81 6.42
CA MET A 298 -6.54 18.92 7.38
C MET A 298 -5.32 18.92 8.31
N ARG A 299 -4.90 17.74 8.80
CA ARG A 299 -3.69 17.64 9.62
C ARG A 299 -2.45 18.10 8.83
N ASN A 300 -2.30 17.65 7.59
CA ASN A 300 -1.18 18.07 6.75
C ASN A 300 -1.25 19.56 6.38
N LEU A 301 -2.45 20.12 6.25
CA LEU A 301 -2.66 21.55 6.02
C LEU A 301 -2.23 22.38 7.24
N ILE A 302 -2.55 21.93 8.45
CA ILE A 302 -2.07 22.56 9.69
C ILE A 302 -0.54 22.52 9.75
N ILE A 303 0.06 21.36 9.44
CA ILE A 303 1.54 21.23 9.40
C ILE A 303 2.14 22.18 8.37
N LEU A 304 1.56 22.29 7.17
CA LEU A 304 2.00 23.24 6.16
C LEU A 304 1.98 24.68 6.68
N GLY A 305 0.90 25.08 7.34
CA GLY A 305 0.79 26.41 7.98
C GLY A 305 1.91 26.65 9.01
N VAL A 306 2.19 25.67 9.87
CA VAL A 306 3.29 25.74 10.85
C VAL A 306 4.64 25.87 10.15
N LEU A 307 4.91 25.08 9.12
CA LEU A 307 6.17 25.15 8.36
C LEU A 307 6.37 26.51 7.68
N ILE A 308 5.31 27.09 7.12
CA ILE A 308 5.35 28.43 6.51
C ILE A 308 5.67 29.50 7.57
N ILE A 309 5.05 29.42 8.76
CA ILE A 309 5.33 30.35 9.86
C ILE A 309 6.80 30.24 10.30
N ILE A 310 7.30 29.01 10.48
CA ILE A 310 8.71 28.77 10.87
C ILE A 310 9.65 29.36 9.83
N LEU A 311 9.41 29.09 8.54
CA LEU A 311 10.23 29.62 7.44
C LEU A 311 10.20 31.16 7.42
N GLY A 312 9.01 31.77 7.59
CA GLY A 312 8.86 33.22 7.66
C GLY A 312 9.63 33.84 8.83
N CYS A 313 9.56 33.24 10.01
CA CYS A 313 10.34 33.66 11.17
C CYS A 313 11.85 33.53 10.94
N MET A 314 12.31 32.44 10.33
CA MET A 314 13.73 32.25 9.99
C MET A 314 14.21 33.29 8.99
N LEU A 315 13.46 33.53 7.91
CA LEU A 315 13.80 34.54 6.91
C LEU A 315 13.83 35.94 7.51
N TYR A 316 12.87 36.28 8.38
CA TYR A 316 12.87 37.54 9.10
C TYR A 316 14.06 37.70 10.03
N PHE A 317 14.42 36.64 10.77
CA PHE A 317 15.60 36.63 11.62
C PHE A 317 16.88 36.87 10.80
N TRP A 318 17.08 36.13 9.70
CA TRP A 318 18.24 36.29 8.84
C TRP A 318 18.29 37.67 8.16
N TYR A 319 17.13 38.21 7.76
CA TYR A 319 17.02 39.58 7.26
C TYR A 319 17.50 40.61 8.31
N LYS A 320 17.09 40.44 9.58
CA LYS A 320 17.55 41.31 10.68
C LYS A 320 19.05 41.19 10.95
N VAL A 321 19.59 39.97 10.93
CA VAL A 321 21.04 39.72 11.07
C VAL A 321 21.80 40.38 9.92
N ALA A 322 21.34 40.24 8.68
CA ALA A 322 21.97 40.87 7.51
C ALA A 322 21.94 42.40 7.59
N LEU A 323 20.81 42.99 8.02
CA LEU A 323 20.72 44.43 8.26
C LEU A 323 21.69 44.91 9.33
N MET A 324 21.82 44.20 10.45
CA MET A 324 22.76 44.55 11.51
C MET A 324 24.22 44.46 11.02
N ALA A 325 24.56 43.43 10.26
CA ALA A 325 25.89 43.29 9.66
C ALA A 325 26.21 44.43 8.68
N LEU A 326 25.23 44.88 7.88
CA LEU A 326 25.38 46.03 6.97
C LEU A 326 25.60 47.35 7.72
N HIS A 327 25.02 47.52 8.90
CA HIS A 327 25.24 48.71 9.74
C HIS A 327 26.61 48.70 10.44
N TRP A 328 27.21 47.52 10.65
CA TRP A 328 28.56 47.39 11.23
C TRP A 328 29.69 47.62 10.22
N ILE A 329 29.39 47.55 8.92
CA ILE A 329 30.37 47.74 7.83
C ILE A 329 30.41 49.21 7.35
N ARG A 330 29.50 50.07 7.84
CA ARG A 330 29.52 51.52 7.63
C ARG A 330 30.12 52.23 8.84
#